data_AF-A0A2A2M4Z5-F1
#
_entry.id   AF-A0A2A2M4Z5-F1
#
_cell.length_a   1.000
_cell.length_b   1.000
_cell.length_c   1.000
_cell.angle_alpha   90.00
_cell.angle_beta   90.00
_cell.angle_gamma   90.00
#
_symmetry.space_group_name_H-M   'P 1'
#
loop_
_entity.id
_entity.type
_entity.pdbx_description
1 polymer ?
#
loop_
_entity_poly.entity_id
_entity_poly.type
_entity_poly.pdbx_seq_one_letter_code
_entity_poly.pdbx_strand_id
1 'polypeptide(L)'
;MTATPAWPPQSTPRLFVEQPLAPGPLRIDGPAAHYLLSVMRTAPGDPVKLFDDVTGEWLATAVQVGRRDLTVDVSTRLREREPVPDLWLCAAPLKKGRIDWLAEKACELGVDR
;
A
#
# COMPACT_ATOMS: atom_id res chain seq x y z
N MET A 1 26.70 -15.64 -13.25
CA MET A 1 25.31 -16.08 -13.01
C MET A 1 24.55 -14.87 -12.48
N THR A 2 23.66 -14.28 -13.29
CA THR A 2 22.79 -13.19 -12.81
C THR A 2 21.76 -13.78 -11.86
N ALA A 3 21.66 -13.25 -10.64
CA ALA A 3 20.66 -13.70 -9.68
C ALA A 3 19.26 -13.40 -10.23
N THR A 4 18.39 -14.42 -10.26
CA THR A 4 16.96 -14.20 -10.52
C THR A 4 16.42 -13.30 -9.40
N PRO A 5 15.87 -12.11 -9.72
CA PRO A 5 15.34 -11.24 -8.69
C PRO A 5 14.15 -11.90 -7.99
N ALA A 6 13.99 -11.62 -6.69
CA ALA A 6 12.81 -12.03 -5.96
C ALA A 6 11.55 -11.45 -6.62
N TRP A 7 10.53 -12.29 -6.80
CA TRP A 7 9.22 -11.88 -7.30
C TRP A 7 8.20 -11.85 -6.15
N PRO A 8 7.36 -10.81 -6.04
CA PRO A 8 7.38 -9.57 -6.82
C PRO A 8 8.63 -8.71 -6.50
N PRO A 9 9.12 -7.90 -7.46
CA PRO A 9 10.29 -7.05 -7.28
C PRO A 9 10.22 -6.20 -6.00
N GLN A 10 11.38 -5.85 -5.44
CA GLN A 10 11.43 -4.95 -4.28
C GLN A 10 10.85 -3.56 -4.58
N SER A 11 10.91 -3.13 -5.85
CA SER A 11 10.34 -1.88 -6.35
C SER A 11 8.83 -1.93 -6.62
N THR A 12 8.17 -3.07 -6.40
CA THR A 12 6.72 -3.18 -6.59
C THR A 12 5.99 -2.18 -5.69
N PRO A 13 5.12 -1.31 -6.24
CA PRO A 13 4.39 -0.32 -5.46
C PRO A 13 3.59 -0.97 -4.32
N ARG A 14 3.64 -0.38 -3.12
CA ARG A 14 2.77 -0.74 -2.00
C ARG A 14 1.69 0.34 -1.87
N LEU A 15 0.43 -0.05 -1.88
CA LEU A 15 -0.71 0.85 -1.78
C LEU A 15 -1.67 0.39 -0.68
N PHE A 16 -1.99 1.30 0.22
CA PHE A 16 -3.04 1.11 1.21
C PHE A 16 -4.43 1.27 0.56
N VAL A 17 -5.39 0.41 0.92
CA VAL A 17 -6.80 0.56 0.57
C VAL A 17 -7.68 0.46 1.81
N GLU A 18 -8.77 1.23 1.85
CA GLU A 18 -9.65 1.30 3.03
C GLU A 18 -10.56 0.08 3.17
N GLN A 19 -10.90 -0.58 2.06
CA GLN A 19 -11.79 -1.72 2.04
C GLN A 19 -11.05 -3.04 2.30
N PRO A 20 -11.67 -3.99 3.03
CA PRO A 20 -11.10 -5.32 3.21
C PRO A 20 -10.81 -6.01 1.87
N LEU A 21 -9.62 -6.59 1.76
CA LEU A 21 -9.16 -7.29 0.57
C LEU A 21 -9.61 -8.75 0.56
N ALA A 22 -9.92 -9.23 -0.64
CA ALA A 22 -10.22 -10.64 -0.93
C ALA A 22 -9.74 -10.96 -2.36
N PRO A 23 -9.52 -12.24 -2.70
CA PRO A 23 -9.20 -12.63 -4.08
C PRO A 23 -10.25 -12.16 -5.08
N GLY A 24 -9.80 -11.72 -6.25
CA GLY A 24 -10.63 -11.27 -7.37
C GLY A 24 -10.43 -9.82 -7.76
N PRO A 25 -11.28 -9.31 -8.68
CA PRO A 25 -11.10 -7.99 -9.26
C PRO A 25 -11.45 -6.88 -8.26
N LEU A 26 -10.57 -5.89 -8.19
CA LEU A 26 -10.73 -4.68 -7.40
C LEU A 26 -10.55 -3.45 -8.30
N ARG A 27 -11.58 -2.60 -8.35
CA ARG A 27 -11.51 -1.30 -9.02
C ARG A 27 -10.90 -0.28 -8.05
N ILE A 28 -9.88 0.43 -8.52
CA ILE A 28 -9.20 1.53 -7.81
C ILE A 28 -9.44 2.80 -8.61
N ASP A 29 -9.89 3.87 -7.95
CA ASP A 29 -10.08 5.19 -8.53
C ASP A 29 -9.53 6.30 -7.60
N GLY A 30 -9.81 7.56 -7.94
CA GLY A 30 -9.45 8.70 -7.10
C GLY A 30 -7.92 8.90 -6.91
N PRO A 31 -7.48 9.39 -5.75
CA PRO A 31 -6.06 9.64 -5.46
C PRO A 31 -5.19 8.38 -5.55
N ALA A 32 -5.72 7.22 -5.16
CA ALA A 32 -5.01 5.94 -5.22
C ALA A 32 -4.72 5.52 -6.68
N ALA A 33 -5.71 5.68 -7.57
CA ALA A 33 -5.49 5.45 -9.00
C ALA A 33 -4.50 6.47 -9.58
N HIS A 34 -4.58 7.75 -9.19
CA HIS A 34 -3.61 8.74 -9.65
C HIS A 34 -2.18 8.37 -9.25
N TYR A 35 -1.97 7.92 -8.02
CA TYR A 35 -0.67 7.43 -7.55
C TYR A 35 -0.17 6.26 -8.42
N LEU A 36 -0.99 5.23 -8.64
CA LEU A 36 -0.56 4.08 -9.44
C LEU A 36 -0.32 4.43 -10.91
N LEU A 37 -1.18 5.23 -11.54
CA LEU A 37 -1.14 5.50 -12.98
C LEU A 37 -0.16 6.61 -13.35
N SER A 38 -0.14 7.72 -12.60
CA SER A 38 0.63 8.91 -12.97
C SER A 38 2.00 8.96 -12.30
N VAL A 39 2.08 8.51 -11.05
CA VAL A 39 3.33 8.53 -10.27
C VAL A 39 4.13 7.25 -10.52
N MET A 40 3.51 6.09 -10.25
CA MET A 40 4.17 4.80 -10.39
C MET A 40 4.17 4.26 -11.83
N ARG A 41 3.35 4.85 -12.71
CA ARG A 41 3.24 4.49 -14.14
C ARG A 41 2.89 3.02 -14.37
N THR A 42 2.04 2.48 -13.50
CA THR A 42 1.56 1.09 -13.55
C THR A 42 0.84 0.82 -14.86
N ALA A 43 1.26 -0.23 -15.56
CA ALA A 43 0.68 -0.71 -16.81
C ALA A 43 -0.03 -2.06 -16.60
N PRO A 44 -0.89 -2.50 -17.54
CA PRO A 44 -1.44 -3.86 -17.49
C PRO A 44 -0.34 -4.93 -17.40
N GLY A 45 -0.51 -5.88 -16.50
CA GLY A 45 0.48 -6.93 -16.18
C GLY A 45 1.42 -6.58 -15.03
N ASP A 46 1.49 -5.31 -14.61
CA ASP A 46 2.37 -4.92 -13.51
C ASP A 46 1.82 -5.40 -12.16
N PRO A 47 2.70 -5.88 -11.25
CA PRO A 47 2.32 -6.21 -9.90
C PRO A 47 2.11 -4.97 -9.05
N VAL A 48 1.17 -5.03 -8.12
CA VAL A 48 0.96 -4.06 -7.05
C VAL A 48 0.76 -4.83 -5.74
N LYS A 49 1.39 -4.39 -4.66
CA LYS A 49 1.13 -4.90 -3.32
C LYS A 49 0.04 -4.04 -2.70
N LEU A 50 -1.11 -4.64 -2.46
CA LEU A 50 -2.20 -3.99 -1.74
C LEU A 50 -2.14 -4.42 -0.29
N PHE A 51 -2.45 -3.51 0.61
CA PHE A 51 -2.67 -3.87 2.00
C PHE A 51 -3.82 -3.06 2.57
N ASP A 52 -4.51 -3.67 3.51
CA ASP A 52 -5.50 -3.05 4.35
C ASP A 52 -5.04 -3.16 5.82
N ASP A 53 -5.80 -2.60 6.75
CA ASP A 53 -5.57 -2.79 8.18
C ASP A 53 -6.43 -3.92 8.78
N VAL A 54 -6.75 -4.95 7.98
CA VAL A 54 -7.70 -6.01 8.39
C VAL A 54 -7.22 -7.41 8.01
N THR A 55 -6.99 -7.64 6.72
CA THR A 55 -6.70 -8.95 6.12
C THR A 55 -5.21 -9.18 5.82
N GLY A 56 -4.42 -8.10 5.77
CA GLY A 56 -2.97 -8.14 5.57
C GLY A 56 -2.52 -7.62 4.21
N GLU A 57 -1.38 -8.09 3.72
CA GLU A 57 -0.81 -7.68 2.44
C GLU A 57 -1.07 -8.74 1.36
N TRP A 58 -1.49 -8.28 0.18
CA TRP A 58 -1.88 -9.09 -0.96
C TRP A 58 -1.14 -8.66 -2.23
N LEU A 59 -0.82 -9.65 -3.07
CA LEU A 59 -0.37 -9.43 -4.43
C LEU A 59 -1.59 -9.22 -5.33
N ALA A 60 -1.58 -8.12 -6.07
CA ALA A 60 -2.51 -7.87 -7.15
C ALA A 60 -1.77 -7.60 -8.46
N THR A 61 -2.45 -7.79 -9.59
CA THR A 61 -1.92 -7.49 -10.92
C THR A 61 -2.85 -6.55 -11.64
N ALA A 62 -2.33 -5.46 -12.21
CA ALA A 62 -3.15 -4.56 -13.02
C ALA A 62 -3.68 -5.27 -14.26
N VAL A 63 -5.00 -5.36 -14.42
CA VAL A 63 -5.65 -6.06 -15.54
C VAL A 63 -6.27 -5.10 -16.55
N GLN A 64 -6.84 -4.00 -16.07
CA GLN A 64 -7.41 -2.95 -16.92
C GLN A 64 -6.93 -1.60 -16.42
N VAL A 65 -6.34 -0.80 -17.31
CA VAL A 65 -5.85 0.54 -16.99
C VAL A 65 -6.63 1.55 -17.81
N GLY A 66 -7.39 2.40 -17.13
CA GLY A 66 -8.11 3.53 -17.71
C GLY A 66 -7.35 4.84 -17.51
N ARG A 67 -8.00 5.96 -17.87
CA ARG A 67 -7.41 7.30 -17.73
C ARG A 67 -7.40 7.79 -16.28
N ARG A 68 -8.36 7.34 -15.46
CA ARG A 68 -8.59 7.84 -14.09
C ARG A 68 -8.78 6.71 -13.07
N ASP A 69 -8.86 5.48 -13.54
CA ASP A 69 -9.14 4.30 -12.76
C ASP A 69 -8.31 3.13 -13.31
N LEU A 70 -8.19 2.09 -12.51
CA LEU A 70 -7.67 0.80 -12.94
C LEU A 70 -8.38 -0.32 -12.19
N THR A 71 -8.48 -1.47 -12.83
CA THR A 71 -8.87 -2.72 -12.17
C THR A 71 -7.62 -3.55 -11.99
N VAL A 72 -7.42 -4.03 -10.77
CA VAL A 72 -6.38 -4.99 -10.41
C VAL A 72 -7.04 -6.32 -10.02
N ASP A 73 -6.40 -7.43 -10.32
CA ASP A 73 -6.85 -8.75 -9.87
C ASP A 73 -6.02 -9.15 -8.64
N VAL A 74 -6.68 -9.21 -7.48
CA VAL A 74 -6.07 -9.59 -6.20
C VAL A 74 -5.98 -11.11 -6.16
N SER A 75 -4.80 -11.66 -5.87
CA SER A 75 -4.55 -13.09 -5.99
C SER A 75 -4.07 -13.74 -4.70
N THR A 76 -2.86 -13.38 -4.25
CA THR A 76 -2.13 -14.14 -3.23
C THR A 76 -1.89 -13.28 -2.00
N ARG A 77 -2.27 -13.77 -0.81
CA ARG A 77 -1.89 -13.13 0.46
C ARG A 77 -0.38 -13.32 0.69
N LEU A 78 0.37 -12.22 0.70
CA LEU A 78 1.82 -12.20 0.87
C LEU A 78 2.22 -12.21 2.34
N ARG A 79 1.48 -11.47 3.18
CA ARG A 79 1.76 -11.33 4.61
C ARG A 79 0.45 -11.21 5.39
N GLU A 80 0.45 -11.71 6.61
CA GLU A 80 -0.63 -11.47 7.55
C GLU A 80 -0.57 -10.01 8.06
N ARG A 81 -1.67 -9.53 8.63
CA ARG A 81 -1.69 -8.25 9.32
C ARG A 81 -0.75 -8.32 10.52
N GLU A 82 0.23 -7.43 10.56
CA GLU A 82 1.13 -7.31 11.69
C GLU A 82 0.41 -6.63 12.86
N PRO A 83 0.48 -7.18 14.09
CA PRO A 83 -0.06 -6.51 15.26
C PRO A 83 0.80 -5.28 15.61
N VAL A 84 0.15 -4.16 15.87
CA VAL A 84 0.82 -2.95 16.36
C VAL A 84 0.90 -3.01 17.89
N PRO A 85 2.03 -2.69 18.52
CA PRO A 85 2.12 -2.57 19.99
C PRO A 85 1.16 -1.51 20.52
N ASP A 86 0.60 -1.72 21.72
CA ASP A 86 -0.26 -0.73 22.41
C ASP A 86 0.58 0.44 22.96
N LEU A 87 1.07 1.27 22.03
CA LEU A 87 1.90 2.42 22.32
C LEU A 87 1.12 3.70 22.05
N TRP A 88 1.00 4.49 23.11
CA TRP A 88 0.20 5.70 23.17
C TRP A 88 1.11 6.94 23.11
N LEU A 89 1.12 7.67 21.99
CA LEU A 89 1.96 8.87 21.81
C LEU A 89 1.17 10.16 22.04
N CYS A 90 1.27 10.72 23.24
CA CYS A 90 0.67 12.01 23.56
C CYS A 90 1.66 13.16 23.29
N ALA A 91 1.54 13.81 22.13
CA ALA A 91 2.38 14.95 21.77
C ALA A 91 1.76 16.31 22.13
N ALA A 92 2.55 17.21 22.71
CA ALA A 92 2.17 18.61 22.85
C ALA A 92 2.12 19.30 21.46
N PRO A 93 1.30 20.35 21.27
CA PRO A 93 1.24 21.08 20.02
C PRO A 93 2.61 21.57 19.56
N LEU A 94 2.98 21.21 18.32
CA LEU A 94 4.28 21.53 17.74
C LEU A 94 4.18 22.68 16.74
N LYS A 95 5.31 23.35 16.47
CA LYS A 95 5.42 24.32 15.38
C LYS A 95 5.17 23.64 14.02
N LYS A 96 4.67 24.41 13.04
CA LYS A 96 4.38 23.93 11.68
C LYS A 96 5.56 23.13 11.09
N GLY A 97 5.25 22.02 10.42
CA GLY A 97 6.20 21.10 9.79
C GLY A 97 6.82 20.07 10.74
N ARG A 98 6.77 20.26 12.06
CA ARG A 98 7.21 19.24 13.04
C ARG A 98 6.18 18.12 13.22
N ILE A 99 4.90 18.41 12.98
CA ILE A 99 3.82 17.44 13.14
C ILE A 99 3.89 16.33 12.08
N ASP A 100 4.25 16.67 10.84
CA ASP A 100 4.38 15.71 9.75
C ASP A 100 5.53 14.73 10.04
N TRP A 101 6.66 15.25 10.51
CA TRP A 101 7.80 14.44 10.96
C TRP A 101 7.43 13.53 12.14
N LEU A 102 6.70 14.05 13.13
CA LEU A 102 6.23 13.26 14.27
C LEU A 102 5.33 12.12 13.79
N ALA A 103 4.34 12.41 12.94
CA ALA A 103 3.41 11.42 12.42
C ALA A 103 4.12 10.33 11.60
N GLU A 104 5.07 10.71 10.74
CA GLU A 104 5.89 9.78 9.97
C GLU A 104 6.68 8.85 10.90
N LYS A 105 7.38 9.40 11.90
CA LYS A 105 8.22 8.59 12.81
C LYS A 105 7.41 7.78 13.80
N ALA A 106 6.25 8.27 14.23
CA ALA A 106 5.32 7.50 15.03
C ALA A 106 4.82 6.26 14.27
N CYS A 107 4.45 6.43 12.98
CA CYS A 107 4.04 5.34 12.11
C CYS A 107 5.17 4.31 11.90
N GLU A 108 6.39 4.77 11.55
CA GLU A 108 7.55 3.89 11.35
C GLU A 108 7.93 3.09 12.61
N LEU A 109 7.72 3.65 13.81
CA LEU A 109 8.04 3.02 15.09
C LEU A 109 6.90 2.17 15.67
N GLY A 110 5.75 2.07 14.97
CA GLY A 110 4.63 1.24 15.41
C GLY A 110 3.85 1.84 16.59
N VAL A 111 3.62 3.14 16.59
CA VAL A 111 2.65 3.78 17.49
C VAL A 111 1.23 3.40 17.06
N ASP A 112 0.41 2.97 18.00
CA ASP A 112 -1.01 2.67 17.76
C ASP A 112 -1.85 3.95 17.74
N ARG A 113 -1.62 4.87 18.69
CA ARG A 113 -2.41 6.11 18.81
C ARG A 113 -1.78 7.26 19.58
#